data_AF-A0A438MJP0-F1
#
_entry.id   AF-A0A438MJP0-F1
#
_cell.length_a   1.000
_cell.length_b   1.000
_cell.length_c   1.000
_cell.angle_alpha   90.00
_cell.angle_beta   90.00
_cell.angle_gamma   90.00
#
_symmetry.space_group_name_H-M   'P 1'
#
loop_
_entity.id
_entity.type
_entity.pdbx_description
1 polymer ?
#
loop_
_entity_poly.entity_id
_entity_poly.type
_entity_poly.pdbx_seq_one_letter_code
_entity_poly.pdbx_strand_id
1 'polypeptide(L)'
;MTDPHGIGLTRRTLLQAAGATAVAYPLIGTMAGAAHADDRSEVADRLVVYPVPDGVPTNASFSVKARTPNGQWQPVPVLRGTTKTINEKTGAGILRNTSVATFDFNGTVEVEVTSAKGAIGSARIRPLSYGIKPDVAGDTVCFSLSEPRNLSIEVDGEIFDNLQLHANPIEAQRPEQDDPTVIYFGPGLHTVPNNVLMVPSGKTVYLAGGAVLKARVEFRNVENARLLGRGILWNADGGITAAFSKNIEIDGIMVLNPRTGYACTIGQSRQVTVRNLHSYSSGQWGDGIDVFSSEDVLIEGVFMRNSDDCIAIYAHRWDYYGDTRNVTVRNSILWADVAHPVNMGTHGNPEKPEVIENIVFSNIDVLDHREPQVLYQGCFAMNTGDSNLIRNVRIQDVRVEDFRWGQLINMRVMANRYNSSPGRGIEDVYVRNLKYDGTRANMSLIVGYDADRPVTNVTFQNLAINGTVIADTMQKPRWYLTQDMVPMFVNEHVKNLRFLDAAAPAATVAPQITSPGEAAATARQVFNHLIAATALPTSFNAEGLPKGLTVDKNTGLISGIPQVPGTYTVTVAATNNVGTATKSLTVTVGHPA
;
A
#
# COMPACT_ATOMS: atom_id res chain seq x y z
N MET A 1 -1.86 61.50 -21.49
CA MET A 1 -3.00 62.06 -22.25
C MET A 1 -4.27 61.42 -21.75
N THR A 2 -5.34 62.20 -21.68
CA THR A 2 -6.62 61.90 -21.03
C THR A 2 -7.71 61.65 -22.05
N ASP A 3 -8.64 60.71 -21.79
CA ASP A 3 -10.07 60.84 -22.10
C ASP A 3 -10.92 59.80 -21.30
N PRO A 4 -12.25 59.94 -21.14
CA PRO A 4 -12.88 59.83 -19.82
C PRO A 4 -14.22 59.03 -19.80
N HIS A 5 -15.02 59.21 -18.73
CA HIS A 5 -16.42 58.76 -18.52
C HIS A 5 -16.60 57.23 -18.26
N GLY A 6 -17.19 56.74 -17.16
CA GLY A 6 -18.09 57.34 -16.16
C GLY A 6 -19.54 57.31 -16.66
N ILE A 7 -20.48 56.54 -16.12
CA ILE A 7 -21.20 56.65 -14.81
C ILE A 7 -22.02 55.33 -14.67
N GLY A 8 -22.37 54.74 -13.51
CA GLY A 8 -22.05 55.00 -12.09
C GLY A 8 -23.12 54.40 -11.14
N LEU A 9 -22.86 54.44 -9.80
CA LEU A 9 -23.83 54.36 -8.67
C LEU A 9 -24.60 53.01 -8.49
N THR A 10 -24.90 52.45 -7.30
CA THR A 10 -24.77 52.77 -5.85
C THR A 10 -24.81 51.42 -5.07
N ARG A 11 -24.59 51.25 -3.75
CA ARG A 11 -24.88 52.08 -2.56
C ARG A 11 -24.05 51.58 -1.35
N ARG A 12 -23.64 52.48 -0.45
CA ARG A 12 -23.11 52.12 0.88
C ARG A 12 -24.26 51.72 1.83
N THR A 13 -24.01 50.76 2.71
CA THR A 13 -24.32 50.92 4.15
C THR A 13 -23.28 50.18 4.99
N LEU A 14 -22.86 50.79 6.10
CA LEU A 14 -21.82 50.32 7.02
C LEU A 14 -22.46 50.28 8.42
N LEU A 15 -22.19 49.26 9.23
CA LEU A 15 -22.49 49.28 10.66
C LEU A 15 -21.38 48.57 11.45
N GLN A 16 -20.70 49.35 12.28
CA GLN A 16 -19.87 48.92 13.42
C GLN A 16 -20.84 48.53 14.57
N ALA A 17 -20.52 47.95 15.74
CA ALA A 17 -19.31 47.44 16.40
C ALA A 17 -19.80 46.33 17.39
N ALA A 18 -19.07 45.70 18.31
CA ALA A 18 -17.67 45.73 18.78
C ALA A 18 -17.37 44.34 19.44
N GLY A 19 -16.18 44.14 20.04
CA GLY A 19 -15.99 43.07 21.03
C GLY A 19 -14.66 42.31 21.01
N ALA A 20 -13.52 43.02 21.04
CA ALA A 20 -12.22 42.38 21.23
C ALA A 20 -11.79 42.42 22.70
N THR A 21 -11.48 41.25 23.28
CA THR A 21 -10.74 41.12 24.54
C THR A 21 -9.55 40.19 24.31
N ALA A 22 -8.42 40.78 23.91
CA ALA A 22 -7.14 40.09 23.92
C ALA A 22 -6.56 40.14 25.34
N VAL A 23 -6.25 38.97 25.92
CA VAL A 23 -5.51 38.86 27.19
C VAL A 23 -4.12 38.32 26.87
N ALA A 24 -3.11 39.16 27.04
CA ALA A 24 -1.72 38.76 26.94
C ALA A 24 -1.23 38.20 28.29
N TYR A 25 -0.46 37.12 28.26
CA TYR A 25 0.41 36.70 29.36
C TYR A 25 1.84 36.47 28.83
N PRO A 26 2.89 36.75 29.63
CA PRO A 26 4.24 36.91 29.11
C PRO A 26 5.04 35.60 29.09
N LEU A 27 6.04 35.56 28.20
CA LEU A 27 7.13 34.58 28.25
C LEU A 27 7.99 34.79 29.51
N ILE A 28 8.10 33.74 30.33
CA ILE A 28 9.25 33.50 31.20
C ILE A 28 9.62 32.03 31.04
N GLY A 29 10.89 31.74 30.78
CA GLY A 29 11.42 30.38 30.72
C GLY A 29 12.58 30.19 31.69
N THR A 30 12.60 29.07 32.40
CA THR A 30 13.79 28.57 33.13
C THR A 30 13.88 27.04 33.07
N MET A 31 15.07 26.61 32.68
CA MET A 31 15.67 25.27 32.56
C MET A 31 15.11 24.06 33.34
N ALA A 32 15.06 22.94 32.61
CA ALA A 32 15.54 21.58 32.96
C ALA A 32 15.23 20.96 34.35
N GLY A 33 14.41 19.90 34.31
CA GLY A 33 14.31 18.82 35.30
C GLY A 33 14.01 17.49 34.59
N ALA A 34 14.47 16.36 35.12
CA ALA A 34 14.46 15.07 34.42
C ALA A 34 13.31 14.12 34.82
N ALA A 35 12.87 13.31 33.84
CA ALA A 35 12.14 12.04 33.92
C ALA A 35 10.74 12.00 34.59
N HIS A 36 9.69 11.71 33.81
CA HIS A 36 9.08 10.36 33.73
C HIS A 36 7.92 10.30 32.70
N ALA A 37 7.22 9.15 32.66
CA ALA A 37 6.29 8.66 31.63
C ALA A 37 5.04 9.52 31.34
N ASP A 38 4.46 9.24 30.17
CA ASP A 38 3.13 9.62 29.67
C ASP A 38 2.52 10.94 30.14
N ASP A 39 2.71 11.97 29.31
CA ASP A 39 1.83 13.14 29.26
C ASP A 39 1.37 13.40 27.81
N ARG A 40 0.81 12.34 27.19
CA ARG A 40 -0.13 12.52 26.08
C ARG A 40 -1.48 12.80 26.72
N SER A 41 -2.04 13.98 26.50
CA SER A 41 -3.45 14.23 26.82
C SER A 41 -4.29 13.13 26.18
N GLU A 42 -5.02 12.35 26.97
CA GLU A 42 -5.88 11.28 26.44
C GLU A 42 -6.85 11.88 25.42
N VAL A 43 -6.68 11.49 24.16
CA VAL A 43 -7.60 11.88 23.10
C VAL A 43 -8.84 11.01 23.30
N ALA A 44 -9.90 11.63 23.82
CA ALA A 44 -11.15 10.93 24.14
C ALA A 44 -11.66 10.09 22.97
N ASP A 45 -12.07 8.85 23.27
CA ASP A 45 -12.59 7.88 22.30
C ASP A 45 -13.64 8.52 21.39
N ARG A 46 -13.43 8.44 20.07
CA ARG A 46 -14.34 9.00 19.08
C ARG A 46 -14.55 8.00 17.96
N LEU A 47 -15.83 7.81 17.60
CA LEU A 47 -16.28 7.02 16.45
C LEU A 47 -16.99 7.95 15.45
N VAL A 48 -16.73 7.75 14.16
CA VAL A 48 -17.42 8.42 13.05
C VAL A 48 -17.89 7.37 12.05
N VAL A 49 -19.21 7.27 11.85
CA VAL A 49 -19.82 6.41 10.85
C VAL A 49 -20.36 7.26 9.70
N TYR A 50 -20.28 6.74 8.48
CA TYR A 50 -20.68 7.46 7.26
C TYR A 50 -21.96 6.85 6.65
N PRO A 51 -22.89 7.69 6.13
CA PRO A 51 -24.07 7.20 5.42
C PRO A 51 -23.69 6.64 4.05
N VAL A 52 -24.53 5.75 3.51
CA VAL A 52 -24.44 5.29 2.11
C VAL A 52 -25.54 5.99 1.30
N PRO A 53 -25.21 6.68 0.19
CA PRO A 53 -26.21 7.33 -0.66
C PRO A 53 -27.18 6.35 -1.33
N ASP A 54 -28.40 6.82 -1.58
CA ASP A 54 -29.41 6.08 -2.36
C ASP A 54 -28.87 5.64 -3.74
N GLY A 55 -29.24 4.43 -4.14
CA GLY A 55 -28.80 3.83 -5.41
C GLY A 55 -27.41 3.16 -5.38
N VAL A 56 -26.64 3.32 -4.30
CA VAL A 56 -25.39 2.57 -4.09
C VAL A 56 -25.72 1.19 -3.49
N PRO A 57 -25.33 0.06 -4.11
CA PRO A 57 -25.73 -1.26 -3.64
C PRO A 57 -25.15 -1.64 -2.28
N THR A 58 -26.03 -2.08 -1.37
CA THR A 58 -25.70 -2.67 -0.07
C THR A 58 -25.74 -4.21 -0.13
N ASN A 59 -25.13 -4.87 0.85
CA ASN A 59 -25.23 -6.32 1.04
C ASN A 59 -25.84 -6.64 2.40
N ALA A 60 -26.72 -7.64 2.46
CA ALA A 60 -27.51 -7.97 3.65
C ALA A 60 -27.01 -9.21 4.41
N SER A 61 -25.90 -9.82 3.98
CA SER A 61 -25.32 -11.01 4.63
C SER A 61 -24.87 -10.78 6.08
N PHE A 62 -24.59 -9.52 6.44
CA PHE A 62 -24.23 -9.10 7.79
C PHE A 62 -24.91 -7.77 8.14
N SER A 63 -25.24 -7.61 9.42
CA SER A 63 -25.50 -6.32 10.05
C SER A 63 -24.31 -5.95 10.92
N VAL A 64 -23.87 -4.69 10.88
CA VAL A 64 -22.69 -4.21 11.62
C VAL A 64 -23.08 -3.00 12.45
N LYS A 65 -22.58 -2.95 13.69
CA LYS A 65 -22.67 -1.76 14.55
C LYS A 65 -21.38 -1.59 15.34
N ALA A 66 -21.05 -0.34 15.64
CA ALA A 66 -19.87 0.04 16.41
C ALA A 66 -20.23 1.05 17.50
N ARG A 67 -19.46 1.11 18.58
CA ARG A 67 -19.53 2.18 19.60
C ARG A 67 -18.17 2.43 20.23
N THR A 68 -18.00 3.61 20.83
CA THR A 68 -16.98 3.81 21.86
C THR A 68 -17.39 3.09 23.16
N PRO A 69 -16.47 2.76 24.08
CA PRO A 69 -16.80 2.19 25.38
C PRO A 69 -17.90 2.97 26.10
N ASN A 70 -18.92 2.27 26.59
CA ASN A 70 -20.14 2.83 27.21
C ASN A 70 -20.99 3.75 26.30
N GLY A 71 -20.62 3.91 25.03
CA GLY A 71 -21.36 4.69 24.05
C GLY A 71 -22.64 4.02 23.55
N GLN A 72 -23.40 4.76 22.73
CA GLN A 72 -24.53 4.20 21.99
C GLN A 72 -24.05 3.43 20.76
N TRP A 73 -24.66 2.28 20.49
CA TRP A 73 -24.42 1.52 19.27
C TRP A 73 -24.87 2.30 18.03
N GLN A 74 -23.96 2.54 17.11
CA GLN A 74 -24.22 3.17 15.82
C GLN A 74 -24.19 2.10 14.72
N PRO A 75 -25.25 1.97 13.88
CA PRO A 75 -25.25 1.03 12.76
C PRO A 75 -24.25 1.50 11.69
N VAL A 76 -23.37 0.59 11.26
CA VAL A 76 -22.38 0.84 10.21
C VAL A 76 -22.94 0.27 8.89
N PRO A 77 -23.15 1.08 7.84
CA PRO A 77 -23.66 0.59 6.57
C PRO A 77 -22.75 -0.46 5.91
N VAL A 78 -23.37 -1.47 5.31
CA VAL A 78 -22.69 -2.58 4.63
C VAL A 78 -22.90 -2.47 3.12
N LEU A 79 -21.85 -2.04 2.42
CA LEU A 79 -21.78 -1.96 0.97
C LEU A 79 -21.60 -3.34 0.34
N ARG A 80 -22.04 -3.49 -0.92
CA ARG A 80 -21.83 -4.70 -1.71
C ARG A 80 -20.58 -4.59 -2.58
N GLY A 81 -19.50 -5.21 -2.13
CA GLY A 81 -18.36 -5.51 -3.00
C GLY A 81 -18.69 -6.68 -3.94
N THR A 82 -17.96 -6.79 -5.04
CA THR A 82 -17.98 -7.97 -5.92
C THR A 82 -16.59 -8.57 -6.06
N THR A 83 -16.53 -9.89 -6.04
CA THR A 83 -15.31 -10.70 -6.15
C THR A 83 -15.45 -11.65 -7.32
N LYS A 84 -14.33 -12.20 -7.81
CA LYS A 84 -14.32 -13.07 -9.00
C LYS A 84 -13.28 -14.18 -8.87
N THR A 85 -13.67 -15.40 -9.23
CA THR A 85 -12.72 -16.50 -9.46
C THR A 85 -12.80 -16.97 -10.90
N ILE A 86 -11.67 -17.35 -11.49
CA ILE A 86 -11.65 -18.00 -12.81
C ILE A 86 -11.90 -19.50 -12.68
N ASN A 87 -12.83 -20.05 -13.48
CA ASN A 87 -12.95 -21.48 -13.72
C ASN A 87 -11.74 -21.95 -14.53
N GLU A 88 -10.90 -22.78 -13.93
CA GLU A 88 -9.61 -23.24 -14.47
C GLU A 88 -9.72 -24.09 -15.74
N LYS A 89 -10.92 -24.61 -16.06
CA LYS A 89 -11.17 -25.44 -17.25
C LYS A 89 -11.70 -24.65 -18.45
N THR A 90 -12.38 -23.53 -18.21
CA THR A 90 -13.06 -22.75 -19.27
C THR A 90 -12.58 -21.31 -19.39
N GLY A 91 -11.84 -20.78 -18.41
CA GLY A 91 -11.49 -19.36 -18.31
C GLY A 91 -12.65 -18.45 -17.88
N ALA A 92 -13.86 -19.00 -17.67
CA ALA A 92 -15.03 -18.21 -17.31
C ALA A 92 -14.91 -17.60 -15.90
N GLY A 93 -15.26 -16.32 -15.76
CA GLY A 93 -15.34 -15.64 -14.48
C GLY A 93 -16.61 -16.02 -13.71
N ILE A 94 -16.46 -16.40 -12.44
CA ILE A 94 -17.54 -16.66 -11.49
C ILE A 94 -17.56 -15.49 -10.51
N LEU A 95 -18.59 -14.64 -10.62
CA LEU A 95 -18.80 -13.48 -9.74
C LEU A 95 -19.49 -13.91 -8.43
N ARG A 96 -19.09 -13.31 -7.31
CA ARG A 96 -19.77 -13.43 -6.01
C ARG A 96 -19.86 -12.06 -5.34
N ASN A 97 -20.87 -11.87 -4.50
CA ASN A 97 -20.94 -10.68 -3.64
C ASN A 97 -20.03 -10.89 -2.41
N THR A 98 -19.52 -9.78 -1.87
CA THR A 98 -18.89 -9.69 -0.55
C THR A 98 -19.47 -8.48 0.19
N SER A 99 -19.32 -8.44 1.51
CA SER A 99 -19.75 -7.32 2.35
C SER A 99 -18.57 -6.42 2.68
N VAL A 100 -18.73 -5.10 2.54
CA VAL A 100 -17.70 -4.11 2.88
C VAL A 100 -18.30 -3.03 3.78
N ALA A 101 -17.68 -2.76 4.92
CA ALA A 101 -18.07 -1.72 5.86
C ALA A 101 -16.89 -0.81 6.22
N THR A 102 -17.17 0.44 6.56
CA THR A 102 -16.13 1.43 6.90
C THR A 102 -16.61 2.39 7.98
N PHE A 103 -15.72 2.71 8.92
CA PHE A 103 -15.89 3.77 9.91
C PHE A 103 -14.52 4.32 10.32
N ASP A 104 -14.48 5.49 10.94
CA ASP A 104 -13.23 6.05 11.46
C ASP A 104 -13.28 6.14 12.98
N PHE A 105 -12.15 5.90 13.64
CA PHE A 105 -12.05 6.08 15.09
C PHE A 105 -10.67 6.54 15.59
N ASN A 106 -10.64 6.91 16.86
CA ASN A 106 -9.44 6.97 17.69
C ASN A 106 -9.77 6.42 19.09
N GLY A 107 -8.73 6.09 19.87
CA GLY A 107 -8.92 5.42 21.15
C GLY A 107 -9.45 3.99 20.97
N THR A 108 -10.49 3.62 21.70
CA THR A 108 -11.11 2.29 21.66
C THR A 108 -12.49 2.29 21.02
N VAL A 109 -12.82 1.22 20.29
CA VAL A 109 -14.19 0.89 19.85
C VAL A 109 -14.53 -0.57 20.12
N GLU A 110 -15.81 -0.81 20.39
CA GLU A 110 -16.45 -2.12 20.40
C GLU A 110 -17.21 -2.31 19.08
N VAL A 111 -17.19 -3.52 18.52
CA VAL A 111 -17.83 -3.87 17.25
C VAL A 111 -18.66 -5.14 17.43
N GLU A 112 -19.89 -5.12 16.92
CA GLU A 112 -20.76 -6.28 16.78
C GLU A 112 -21.10 -6.51 15.29
N VAL A 113 -20.95 -7.75 14.84
CA VAL A 113 -21.25 -8.22 13.47
C VAL A 113 -22.21 -9.41 13.55
N THR A 114 -23.47 -9.20 13.20
CA THR A 114 -24.52 -10.24 13.18
C THR A 114 -24.66 -10.83 11.78
N SER A 115 -24.59 -12.15 11.64
CA SER A 115 -24.77 -12.84 10.35
C SER A 115 -26.24 -13.12 10.05
N ALA A 116 -26.69 -12.76 8.84
CA ALA A 116 -28.02 -13.10 8.35
C ALA A 116 -28.19 -14.60 8.03
N LYS A 117 -27.12 -15.39 8.10
CA LYS A 117 -27.13 -16.86 7.91
C LYS A 117 -27.62 -17.61 9.16
N GLY A 118 -27.73 -16.93 10.29
CA GLY A 118 -28.12 -17.51 11.58
C GLY A 118 -26.92 -17.84 12.46
N ALA A 119 -27.06 -18.86 13.30
CA ALA A 119 -26.06 -19.22 14.31
C ALA A 119 -24.70 -19.58 13.69
N ILE A 120 -23.64 -18.98 14.23
CA ILE A 120 -22.25 -19.13 13.78
C ILE A 120 -21.61 -20.29 14.54
N GLY A 121 -21.06 -21.27 13.83
CA GLY A 121 -20.30 -22.37 14.41
C GLY A 121 -18.84 -22.02 14.70
N SER A 122 -18.25 -21.14 13.88
CA SER A 122 -16.88 -20.65 14.02
C SER A 122 -16.70 -19.26 13.39
N ALA A 123 -15.84 -18.43 13.97
CA ALA A 123 -15.46 -17.14 13.41
C ALA A 123 -13.95 -16.92 13.51
N ARG A 124 -13.39 -16.17 12.56
CA ARG A 124 -12.01 -15.65 12.63
C ARG A 124 -11.95 -14.23 12.09
N ILE A 125 -11.04 -13.44 12.64
CA ILE A 125 -10.74 -12.08 12.22
C ILE A 125 -9.30 -12.07 11.71
N ARG A 126 -9.11 -11.60 10.48
CA ARG A 126 -7.83 -11.62 9.77
C ARG A 126 -7.41 -10.19 9.39
N PRO A 127 -6.12 -9.87 9.27
CA PRO A 127 -4.95 -10.76 9.42
C PRO A 127 -4.82 -11.39 10.80
N LEU A 128 -4.50 -12.69 10.83
CA LEU A 128 -4.28 -13.45 12.07
C LEU A 128 -3.08 -12.90 12.88
N SER A 129 -2.18 -12.19 12.19
CA SER A 129 -1.07 -11.43 12.78
C SER A 129 -1.51 -10.42 13.84
N TYR A 130 -2.76 -9.95 13.80
CA TYR A 130 -3.32 -8.99 14.73
C TYR A 130 -3.74 -9.60 16.08
N GLY A 131 -3.85 -10.93 16.16
CA GLY A 131 -4.19 -11.63 17.41
C GLY A 131 -5.61 -11.37 17.95
N ILE A 132 -6.48 -10.74 17.16
CA ILE A 132 -7.86 -10.42 17.54
C ILE A 132 -8.65 -11.72 17.65
N LYS A 133 -9.14 -12.02 18.85
CA LYS A 133 -10.03 -13.16 19.11
C LYS A 133 -11.48 -12.69 19.07
N PRO A 134 -12.32 -13.19 18.15
CA PRO A 134 -13.75 -12.91 18.17
C PRO A 134 -14.44 -13.68 19.30
N ASP A 135 -15.29 -13.00 20.05
CA ASP A 135 -16.28 -13.63 20.92
C ASP A 135 -17.53 -13.93 20.08
N VAL A 136 -18.03 -15.18 20.10
CA VAL A 136 -19.19 -15.59 19.30
C VAL A 136 -20.36 -15.92 20.20
N ALA A 137 -21.49 -15.26 19.97
CA ALA A 137 -22.73 -15.45 20.70
C ALA A 137 -23.92 -15.60 19.72
N GLY A 138 -24.38 -16.83 19.53
CA GLY A 138 -25.47 -17.13 18.59
C GLY A 138 -25.08 -16.82 17.16
N ASP A 139 -25.71 -15.81 16.56
CA ASP A 139 -25.48 -15.32 15.19
C ASP A 139 -24.48 -14.15 15.11
N THR A 140 -23.91 -13.72 16.24
CA THR A 140 -23.18 -12.46 16.36
C THR A 140 -21.73 -12.67 16.80
N VAL A 141 -20.82 -11.96 16.13
CA VAL A 141 -19.39 -11.83 16.44
C VAL A 141 -19.14 -10.49 17.12
N CYS A 142 -18.55 -10.52 18.32
CA CYS A 142 -18.18 -9.35 19.10
C CYS A 142 -16.65 -9.25 19.19
N PHE A 143 -16.09 -8.03 19.12
CA PHE A 143 -14.68 -7.77 19.41
C PHE A 143 -14.46 -6.27 19.71
N SER A 144 -13.26 -5.92 20.17
CA SER A 144 -12.84 -4.52 20.36
C SER A 144 -11.56 -4.22 19.59
N LEU A 145 -11.37 -2.96 19.21
CA LEU A 145 -10.16 -2.43 18.59
C LEU A 145 -9.65 -1.23 19.38
N SER A 146 -8.35 -1.20 19.68
CA SER A 146 -7.67 -0.08 20.35
C SER A 146 -6.81 0.77 19.39
N GLU A 147 -6.77 0.42 18.11
CA GLU A 147 -6.15 1.22 17.07
C GLU A 147 -6.74 0.90 15.67
N PRO A 148 -6.73 1.86 14.75
CA PRO A 148 -7.19 1.69 13.36
C PRO A 148 -6.58 0.49 12.63
N ARG A 149 -7.44 -0.36 12.03
CA ARG A 149 -7.06 -1.60 11.35
C ARG A 149 -8.03 -1.96 10.22
N ASN A 150 -7.48 -2.63 9.20
CA ASN A 150 -8.21 -3.23 8.09
C ASN A 150 -8.41 -4.73 8.37
N LEU A 151 -9.64 -5.23 8.28
CA LEU A 151 -10.01 -6.57 8.76
C LEU A 151 -10.83 -7.37 7.74
N SER A 152 -10.66 -8.69 7.74
CA SER A 152 -11.62 -9.67 7.17
C SER A 152 -12.22 -10.50 8.31
N ILE A 153 -13.55 -10.42 8.48
CA ILE A 153 -14.33 -11.21 9.43
C ILE A 153 -15.00 -12.33 8.64
N GLU A 154 -14.57 -13.57 8.92
CA GLU A 154 -15.01 -14.79 8.23
C GLU A 154 -15.75 -15.69 9.21
N VAL A 155 -16.93 -16.15 8.79
CA VAL A 155 -17.81 -17.05 9.57
C VAL A 155 -17.93 -18.39 8.87
N ASP A 156 -17.84 -19.48 9.64
CA ASP A 156 -18.01 -20.87 9.17
C ASP A 156 -17.15 -21.27 7.97
N GLY A 157 -15.96 -20.65 7.86
CA GLY A 157 -15.02 -20.88 6.76
C GLY A 157 -15.41 -20.24 5.42
N GLU A 158 -16.50 -19.46 5.37
CA GLU A 158 -16.87 -18.68 4.18
C GLU A 158 -15.91 -17.50 4.00
N ILE A 159 -15.36 -17.37 2.79
CA ILE A 159 -14.35 -16.38 2.42
C ILE A 159 -14.76 -15.50 1.24
N PHE A 160 -15.91 -15.75 0.61
CA PHE A 160 -16.44 -14.94 -0.49
C PHE A 160 -17.53 -14.00 0.00
N ASP A 161 -18.52 -14.55 0.71
CA ASP A 161 -19.59 -13.80 1.37
C ASP A 161 -19.25 -13.62 2.85
N ASN A 162 -18.08 -13.03 3.08
CA ASN A 162 -17.52 -12.58 4.35
C ASN A 162 -17.60 -11.04 4.45
N LEU A 163 -17.26 -10.49 5.61
CA LEU A 163 -17.25 -9.04 5.83
C LEU A 163 -15.82 -8.51 5.83
N GLN A 164 -15.54 -7.50 5.01
CA GLN A 164 -14.35 -6.67 5.14
C GLN A 164 -14.71 -5.38 5.88
N LEU A 165 -13.93 -5.04 6.90
CA LEU A 165 -14.18 -3.90 7.77
C LEU A 165 -12.95 -3.00 7.82
N HIS A 166 -13.12 -1.76 7.37
CA HIS A 166 -12.09 -0.72 7.40
C HIS A 166 -12.36 0.22 8.58
N ALA A 167 -11.63 0.02 9.68
CA ALA A 167 -11.71 0.88 10.84
C ALA A 167 -10.54 1.89 10.77
N ASN A 168 -10.74 3.01 10.09
CA ASN A 168 -9.67 3.95 9.71
C ASN A 168 -9.28 4.89 10.87
N PRO A 169 -8.10 5.54 10.82
CA PRO A 169 -7.85 6.71 11.64
C PRO A 169 -8.79 7.85 11.26
N ILE A 170 -9.30 8.59 12.25
CA ILE A 170 -9.98 9.87 12.00
C ILE A 170 -9.05 10.83 11.26
N GLU A 171 -9.56 11.45 10.20
CA GLU A 171 -8.84 12.47 9.43
C GLU A 171 -8.40 13.63 10.34
N ALA A 172 -7.09 13.79 10.50
CA ALA A 172 -6.51 14.81 11.38
C ALA A 172 -6.68 16.24 10.85
N GLN A 173 -6.76 16.40 9.52
CA GLN A 173 -6.95 17.67 8.82
C GLN A 173 -7.85 17.43 7.61
N ARG A 174 -9.04 18.04 7.63
CA ARG A 174 -9.94 18.09 6.46
C ARG A 174 -9.75 19.45 5.77
N PRO A 175 -9.75 19.50 4.42
CA PRO A 175 -9.81 20.77 3.71
C PRO A 175 -11.16 21.45 3.95
N GLU A 176 -11.16 22.79 4.01
CA GLU A 176 -12.40 23.57 4.05
C GLU A 176 -13.15 23.47 2.72
N GLN A 177 -14.48 23.43 2.78
CA GLN A 177 -15.33 23.19 1.61
C GLN A 177 -15.29 24.36 0.59
N ASP A 178 -15.03 25.58 1.05
CA ASP A 178 -14.97 26.80 0.25
C ASP A 178 -13.54 27.23 -0.14
N ASP A 179 -12.52 26.43 0.20
CA ASP A 179 -11.15 26.66 -0.24
C ASP A 179 -11.06 26.57 -1.78
N PRO A 180 -10.62 27.64 -2.49
CA PRO A 180 -10.57 27.65 -3.95
C PRO A 180 -9.55 26.67 -4.56
N THR A 181 -8.67 26.06 -3.75
CA THR A 181 -7.76 24.98 -4.16
C THR A 181 -8.41 23.58 -4.10
N VAL A 182 -9.63 23.48 -3.56
CA VAL A 182 -10.29 22.21 -3.28
C VAL A 182 -11.45 21.95 -4.24
N ILE A 183 -11.52 20.73 -4.77
CA ILE A 183 -12.67 20.19 -5.50
C ILE A 183 -13.42 19.27 -4.54
N TYR A 184 -14.42 19.83 -3.85
CA TYR A 184 -15.10 19.18 -2.74
C TYR A 184 -16.34 18.39 -3.19
N PHE A 185 -16.42 17.11 -2.81
CA PHE A 185 -17.61 16.28 -2.94
C PHE A 185 -18.10 15.87 -1.54
N GLY A 186 -19.24 16.43 -1.11
CA GLY A 186 -19.90 16.07 0.14
C GLY A 186 -20.67 14.75 0.06
N PRO A 187 -21.29 14.29 1.17
CA PRO A 187 -22.10 13.06 1.17
C PRO A 187 -23.18 13.07 0.09
N GLY A 188 -23.33 11.95 -0.64
CA GLY A 188 -24.22 11.84 -1.79
C GLY A 188 -23.61 11.07 -2.96
N LEU A 189 -24.43 10.73 -3.96
CA LEU A 189 -24.00 10.09 -5.20
C LEU A 189 -23.73 11.14 -6.28
N HIS A 190 -22.51 11.15 -6.81
CA HIS A 190 -22.00 12.16 -7.74
C HIS A 190 -21.57 11.56 -9.08
N THR A 191 -21.66 12.36 -10.13
CA THR A 191 -21.14 12.07 -11.46
C THR A 191 -20.37 13.29 -12.00
N VAL A 192 -19.51 13.05 -12.98
CA VAL A 192 -18.81 14.09 -13.75
C VAL A 192 -18.92 13.76 -15.24
N PRO A 193 -18.74 14.74 -16.16
CA PRO A 193 -18.74 14.48 -17.59
C PRO A 193 -17.82 13.31 -17.98
N ASN A 194 -18.31 12.44 -18.85
CA ASN A 194 -17.61 11.24 -19.35
C ASN A 194 -17.17 10.23 -18.26
N ASN A 195 -17.62 10.37 -17.00
CA ASN A 195 -17.17 9.60 -15.84
C ASN A 195 -15.64 9.64 -15.62
N VAL A 196 -14.99 10.77 -15.95
CA VAL A 196 -13.56 11.01 -15.68
C VAL A 196 -13.39 12.40 -15.07
N LEU A 197 -12.79 12.47 -13.87
CA LEU A 197 -12.41 13.72 -13.21
C LEU A 197 -10.93 13.98 -13.43
N MET A 198 -10.61 14.93 -14.32
CA MET A 198 -9.24 15.43 -14.49
C MET A 198 -8.90 16.38 -13.34
N VAL A 199 -7.78 16.14 -12.64
CA VAL A 199 -7.32 16.97 -11.51
C VAL A 199 -6.18 17.89 -11.94
N PRO A 200 -6.33 19.22 -11.87
CA PRO A 200 -5.25 20.15 -12.18
C PRO A 200 -4.11 20.15 -11.14
N SER A 201 -2.93 20.62 -11.54
CA SER A 201 -1.81 20.88 -10.61
C SER A 201 -2.23 21.78 -9.45
N GLY A 202 -1.68 21.52 -8.26
CA GLY A 202 -1.98 22.29 -7.05
C GLY A 202 -3.40 22.12 -6.47
N LYS A 203 -4.25 21.27 -7.06
CA LYS A 203 -5.62 21.04 -6.55
C LYS A 203 -5.70 19.81 -5.65
N THR A 204 -6.58 19.89 -4.66
CA THR A 204 -7.01 18.75 -3.83
C THR A 204 -8.42 18.36 -4.21
N VAL A 205 -8.64 17.14 -4.71
CA VAL A 205 -9.98 16.53 -4.70
C VAL A 205 -10.23 15.99 -3.30
N TYR A 206 -11.36 16.37 -2.70
CA TYR A 206 -11.78 15.82 -1.41
C TYR A 206 -13.10 15.09 -1.55
N LEU A 207 -13.08 13.77 -1.29
CA LEU A 207 -14.28 12.94 -1.25
C LEU A 207 -14.63 12.68 0.22
N ALA A 208 -15.59 13.43 0.75
CA ALA A 208 -16.02 13.30 2.14
C ALA A 208 -16.54 11.88 2.44
N GLY A 209 -16.48 11.46 3.70
CA GLY A 209 -17.08 10.19 4.11
C GLY A 209 -18.60 10.17 3.81
N GLY A 210 -19.04 9.15 3.07
CA GLY A 210 -20.40 9.06 2.53
C GLY A 210 -20.61 9.74 1.17
N ALA A 211 -19.57 10.32 0.56
CA ALA A 211 -19.56 10.71 -0.84
C ALA A 211 -19.24 9.48 -1.71
N VAL A 212 -19.98 9.30 -2.80
CA VAL A 212 -19.72 8.27 -3.81
C VAL A 212 -19.63 8.92 -5.18
N LEU A 213 -18.44 8.91 -5.78
CA LEU A 213 -18.19 9.46 -7.10
C LEU A 213 -18.14 8.33 -8.13
N LYS A 214 -19.06 8.36 -9.10
CA LYS A 214 -19.12 7.38 -10.20
C LYS A 214 -18.20 7.79 -11.36
N ALA A 215 -16.90 7.88 -11.10
CA ALA A 215 -15.89 8.26 -12.09
C ALA A 215 -14.49 7.76 -11.73
N ARG A 216 -13.62 7.67 -12.74
CA ARG A 216 -12.17 7.57 -12.55
C ARG A 216 -11.60 8.96 -12.24
N VAL A 217 -10.63 9.04 -11.34
CA VAL A 217 -9.89 10.29 -11.05
C VAL A 217 -8.52 10.24 -11.73
N GLU A 218 -8.16 11.27 -12.50
CA GLU A 218 -6.93 11.30 -13.28
C GLU A 218 -6.07 12.54 -13.01
N PHE A 219 -4.84 12.29 -12.60
CA PHE A 219 -3.70 13.21 -12.62
C PHE A 219 -2.88 12.88 -13.88
N ARG A 220 -2.85 13.78 -14.87
CA ARG A 220 -2.08 13.60 -16.11
C ARG A 220 -1.27 14.85 -16.44
N ASN A 221 0.07 14.74 -16.49
CA ASN A 221 0.97 15.87 -16.71
C ASN A 221 0.78 17.00 -15.68
N VAL A 222 0.52 16.64 -14.41
CA VAL A 222 0.28 17.60 -13.33
C VAL A 222 1.23 17.37 -12.16
N GLU A 223 1.32 18.37 -11.29
CA GLU A 223 2.14 18.28 -10.08
C GLU A 223 1.47 18.86 -8.84
N ASN A 224 1.93 18.39 -7.68
CA ASN A 224 1.53 18.90 -6.36
C ASN A 224 0.01 18.81 -6.11
N ALA A 225 -0.61 17.71 -6.54
CA ALA A 225 -2.06 17.51 -6.54
C ALA A 225 -2.46 16.30 -5.70
N ARG A 226 -3.68 16.32 -5.13
CA ARG A 226 -4.10 15.38 -4.07
C ARG A 226 -5.50 14.82 -4.32
N LEU A 227 -5.75 13.58 -3.89
CA LEU A 227 -7.07 12.97 -3.76
C LEU A 227 -7.20 12.40 -2.35
N LEU A 228 -8.04 13.01 -1.52
CA LEU A 228 -8.12 12.73 -0.09
C LEU A 228 -9.56 12.43 0.33
N GLY A 229 -9.71 11.70 1.44
CA GLY A 229 -10.94 11.66 2.22
C GLY A 229 -11.33 10.26 2.68
N ARG A 230 -12.64 9.99 2.71
CA ARG A 230 -13.24 8.69 3.08
C ARG A 230 -14.37 8.28 2.14
N GLY A 231 -14.46 8.95 0.99
CA GLY A 231 -15.44 8.65 -0.06
C GLY A 231 -15.01 7.49 -0.97
N ILE A 232 -15.92 7.13 -1.86
CA ILE A 232 -15.84 5.93 -2.69
C ILE A 232 -15.80 6.31 -4.17
N LEU A 233 -14.83 5.77 -4.91
CA LEU A 233 -14.87 5.70 -6.38
C LEU A 233 -15.59 4.41 -6.77
N TRP A 234 -16.73 4.52 -7.44
CA TRP A 234 -17.64 3.39 -7.64
C TRP A 234 -17.99 3.16 -9.10
N ASN A 235 -17.95 1.90 -9.56
CA ASN A 235 -18.53 1.46 -10.84
C ASN A 235 -18.07 2.31 -12.05
N ALA A 236 -16.78 2.66 -12.07
CA ALA A 236 -16.08 3.36 -13.12
C ALA A 236 -15.16 2.39 -13.91
N ASP A 237 -14.56 2.86 -15.00
CA ASP A 237 -13.48 2.13 -15.67
C ASP A 237 -12.15 2.57 -15.03
N GLY A 238 -11.52 1.69 -14.26
CA GLY A 238 -10.45 2.02 -13.32
C GLY A 238 -10.89 2.90 -12.15
N GLY A 239 -10.03 3.03 -11.15
CA GLY A 239 -10.23 3.92 -10.00
C GLY A 239 -9.48 5.24 -10.15
N ILE A 240 -8.15 5.17 -10.14
CA ILE A 240 -7.26 6.33 -10.11
C ILE A 240 -6.15 6.18 -11.16
N THR A 241 -5.73 7.28 -11.78
CA THR A 241 -4.52 7.32 -12.61
C THR A 241 -3.64 8.49 -12.20
N ALA A 242 -2.36 8.23 -11.90
CA ALA A 242 -1.29 9.21 -11.82
C ALA A 242 -0.30 8.90 -12.96
N ALA A 243 -0.41 9.65 -14.06
CA ALA A 243 0.40 9.45 -15.26
C ALA A 243 1.23 10.70 -15.59
N PHE A 244 2.51 10.53 -15.92
CA PHE A 244 3.43 11.64 -16.27
C PHE A 244 3.43 12.78 -15.23
N SER A 245 3.21 12.46 -13.96
CA SER A 245 2.88 13.42 -12.90
C SER A 245 3.89 13.38 -11.77
N LYS A 246 3.94 14.45 -10.96
CA LYS A 246 4.93 14.59 -9.87
C LYS A 246 4.29 15.01 -8.56
N ASN A 247 4.70 14.43 -7.44
CA ASN A 247 4.22 14.82 -6.11
C ASN A 247 2.68 14.71 -6.01
N ILE A 248 2.20 13.46 -6.15
CA ILE A 248 0.77 13.12 -6.10
C ILE A 248 0.48 12.35 -4.82
N GLU A 249 -0.55 12.78 -4.09
CA GLU A 249 -0.98 12.12 -2.84
C GLU A 249 -2.40 11.58 -2.96
N ILE A 250 -2.57 10.32 -2.61
CA ILE A 250 -3.85 9.61 -2.55
C ILE A 250 -4.00 9.07 -1.13
N ASP A 251 -5.05 9.46 -0.39
CA ASP A 251 -5.25 9.02 1.00
C ASP A 251 -6.72 8.68 1.30
N GLY A 252 -6.97 7.43 1.73
CA GLY A 252 -8.22 7.03 2.40
C GLY A 252 -9.40 6.68 1.51
N ILE A 253 -9.19 6.60 0.20
CA ILE A 253 -10.24 6.32 -0.78
C ILE A 253 -10.56 4.82 -0.85
N MET A 254 -11.81 4.48 -1.11
CA MET A 254 -12.22 3.14 -1.51
C MET A 254 -12.54 3.09 -3.00
N VAL A 255 -11.94 2.16 -3.74
CA VAL A 255 -12.29 1.84 -5.13
C VAL A 255 -13.16 0.58 -5.14
N LEU A 256 -14.47 0.78 -5.33
CA LEU A 256 -15.49 -0.25 -5.19
C LEU A 256 -16.07 -0.67 -6.55
N ASN A 257 -15.84 -1.93 -6.91
CA ASN A 257 -16.37 -2.59 -8.11
C ASN A 257 -16.07 -1.83 -9.42
N PRO A 258 -14.79 -1.50 -9.75
CA PRO A 258 -14.46 -0.99 -11.07
C PRO A 258 -14.85 -2.02 -12.14
N ARG A 259 -15.38 -1.55 -13.27
CA ARG A 259 -15.91 -2.40 -14.34
C ARG A 259 -14.81 -3.14 -15.09
N THR A 260 -13.66 -2.49 -15.21
CA THR A 260 -12.45 -2.94 -15.91
C THR A 260 -11.27 -2.11 -15.41
N GLY A 261 -10.06 -2.63 -15.53
CA GLY A 261 -8.82 -1.92 -15.23
C GLY A 261 -8.52 -1.69 -13.75
N TYR A 262 -7.34 -1.11 -13.57
CA TYR A 262 -6.62 -0.86 -12.32
C TYR A 262 -7.39 -0.01 -11.31
N ALA A 263 -7.33 -0.37 -10.03
CA ALA A 263 -7.77 0.53 -8.97
C ALA A 263 -6.88 1.77 -8.84
N CYS A 264 -5.56 1.65 -9.07
CA CYS A 264 -4.66 2.78 -9.22
C CYS A 264 -3.53 2.48 -10.22
N THR A 265 -3.42 3.27 -11.30
CA THR A 265 -2.26 3.24 -12.21
C THR A 265 -1.28 4.36 -11.85
N ILE A 266 -0.01 4.03 -11.65
CA ILE A 266 1.11 4.97 -11.47
C ILE A 266 2.04 4.81 -12.66
N GLY A 267 1.90 5.66 -13.68
CA GLY A 267 2.63 5.56 -14.95
C GLY A 267 3.61 6.71 -15.15
N GLN A 268 4.88 6.39 -15.40
CA GLN A 268 5.98 7.34 -15.65
C GLN A 268 5.96 8.59 -14.75
N SER A 269 5.74 8.38 -13.45
CA SER A 269 5.48 9.43 -12.46
C SER A 269 6.53 9.41 -11.35
N ARG A 270 6.66 10.51 -10.60
CA ARG A 270 7.65 10.62 -9.52
C ARG A 270 7.09 11.20 -8.23
N GLN A 271 7.56 10.73 -7.06
CA GLN A 271 7.04 11.16 -5.75
C GLN A 271 5.53 10.91 -5.66
N VAL A 272 5.10 9.66 -5.84
CA VAL A 272 3.68 9.30 -5.71
C VAL A 272 3.46 8.55 -4.40
N THR A 273 2.50 9.00 -3.60
CA THR A 273 2.17 8.40 -2.30
C THR A 273 0.71 7.96 -2.27
N VAL A 274 0.49 6.67 -2.03
CA VAL A 274 -0.83 6.05 -1.88
C VAL A 274 -0.96 5.51 -0.45
N ARG A 275 -1.92 6.03 0.31
CA ARG A 275 -2.20 5.62 1.70
C ARG A 275 -3.63 5.16 1.88
N ASN A 276 -3.83 4.16 2.73
CA ASN A 276 -5.15 3.73 3.20
C ASN A 276 -6.17 3.54 2.04
N LEU A 277 -5.69 3.06 0.90
CA LEU A 277 -6.49 2.78 -0.29
C LEU A 277 -7.08 1.38 -0.16
N HIS A 278 -8.39 1.26 -0.36
CA HIS A 278 -9.09 -0.03 -0.34
C HIS A 278 -9.59 -0.38 -1.74
N SER A 279 -9.40 -1.60 -2.20
CA SER A 279 -9.84 -2.05 -3.52
C SER A 279 -10.66 -3.33 -3.47
N TYR A 280 -11.75 -3.35 -4.24
CA TYR A 280 -12.63 -4.48 -4.45
C TYR A 280 -12.96 -4.59 -5.93
N SER A 281 -12.43 -5.60 -6.61
CA SER A 281 -12.59 -5.73 -8.06
C SER A 281 -13.06 -7.12 -8.51
N SER A 282 -13.75 -7.10 -9.65
CA SER A 282 -14.23 -8.30 -10.34
C SER A 282 -14.27 -8.13 -11.86
N GLY A 283 -13.66 -7.06 -12.38
CA GLY A 283 -13.69 -6.66 -13.79
C GLY A 283 -12.78 -7.50 -14.68
N GLN A 284 -12.57 -7.03 -15.91
CA GLN A 284 -11.43 -7.44 -16.74
C GLN A 284 -10.21 -6.60 -16.34
N TRP A 285 -9.01 -7.20 -16.21
CA TRP A 285 -7.83 -6.52 -15.65
C TRP A 285 -8.19 -5.87 -14.30
N GLY A 286 -8.63 -6.70 -13.35
CA GLY A 286 -9.14 -6.27 -12.05
C GLY A 286 -8.05 -5.86 -11.06
N ASP A 287 -6.91 -5.38 -11.55
CA ASP A 287 -5.71 -5.14 -10.79
C ASP A 287 -5.91 -4.06 -9.69
N GLY A 288 -5.05 -4.10 -8.68
CA GLY A 288 -4.99 -3.18 -7.55
C GLY A 288 -4.18 -1.94 -7.90
N ILE A 289 -2.92 -1.90 -7.46
CA ILE A 289 -1.99 -0.80 -7.76
C ILE A 289 -0.89 -1.27 -8.70
N ASP A 290 -0.80 -0.63 -9.87
CA ASP A 290 0.20 -0.90 -10.89
C ASP A 290 1.18 0.27 -11.01
N VAL A 291 2.47 -0.05 -11.00
CA VAL A 291 3.56 0.92 -11.16
C VAL A 291 4.30 0.64 -12.47
N PHE A 292 4.36 1.62 -13.37
CA PHE A 292 5.08 1.56 -14.66
C PHE A 292 6.10 2.70 -14.75
N SER A 293 7.34 2.40 -15.13
CA SER A 293 8.45 3.35 -15.34
C SER A 293 8.56 4.52 -14.34
N SER A 294 8.33 4.28 -13.05
CA SER A 294 8.13 5.34 -12.03
C SER A 294 9.16 5.34 -10.91
N GLU A 295 9.34 6.49 -10.26
CA GLU A 295 10.39 6.71 -9.24
C GLU A 295 9.85 7.31 -7.93
N ASP A 296 10.43 6.93 -6.79
CA ASP A 296 10.06 7.43 -5.45
C ASP A 296 8.56 7.22 -5.14
N VAL A 297 8.13 5.95 -5.12
CA VAL A 297 6.73 5.56 -4.92
C VAL A 297 6.54 4.93 -3.54
N LEU A 298 5.58 5.44 -2.76
CA LEU A 298 5.19 4.92 -1.45
C LEU A 298 3.75 4.41 -1.50
N ILE A 299 3.55 3.15 -1.14
CA ILE A 299 2.24 2.51 -0.97
C ILE A 299 2.16 2.03 0.49
N GLU A 300 1.23 2.54 1.29
CA GLU A 300 1.12 2.12 2.69
C GLU A 300 -0.31 2.01 3.25
N GLY A 301 -0.53 1.05 4.14
CA GLY A 301 -1.83 0.87 4.80
C GLY A 301 -2.94 0.34 3.90
N VAL A 302 -2.63 -0.19 2.71
CA VAL A 302 -3.64 -0.56 1.71
C VAL A 302 -4.28 -1.92 2.00
N PHE A 303 -5.53 -2.08 1.57
CA PHE A 303 -6.22 -3.39 1.54
C PHE A 303 -6.67 -3.67 0.12
N MET A 304 -6.12 -4.74 -0.48
CA MET A 304 -6.37 -5.11 -1.87
C MET A 304 -7.09 -6.45 -1.91
N ARG A 305 -8.34 -6.48 -2.38
CA ARG A 305 -9.08 -7.69 -2.72
C ARG A 305 -9.46 -7.67 -4.19
N ASN A 306 -8.57 -8.23 -5.02
CA ASN A 306 -8.57 -7.96 -6.44
C ASN A 306 -8.71 -9.24 -7.28
N SER A 307 -9.40 -9.13 -8.42
CA SER A 307 -9.55 -10.20 -9.40
C SER A 307 -8.49 -10.18 -10.51
N ASP A 308 -7.31 -9.70 -10.16
CA ASP A 308 -6.03 -9.71 -10.88
C ASP A 308 -4.96 -9.27 -9.86
N ASP A 309 -3.77 -8.87 -10.30
CA ASP A 309 -2.66 -8.49 -9.43
C ASP A 309 -3.02 -7.43 -8.38
N CYS A 310 -2.75 -7.69 -7.09
CA CYS A 310 -3.03 -6.71 -6.03
C CYS A 310 -2.00 -5.56 -6.03
N ILE A 311 -0.72 -5.88 -6.24
CA ILE A 311 0.37 -4.93 -6.44
C ILE A 311 1.22 -5.44 -7.61
N ALA A 312 1.37 -4.63 -8.66
CA ALA A 312 2.18 -4.96 -9.81
C ALA A 312 3.27 -3.89 -10.07
N ILE A 313 4.51 -4.32 -10.32
CA ILE A 313 5.64 -3.43 -10.57
C ILE A 313 6.30 -3.79 -11.90
N TYR A 314 6.10 -2.92 -12.88
CA TYR A 314 6.51 -3.03 -14.28
C TYR A 314 7.58 -1.99 -14.62
N ALA A 315 8.31 -2.20 -15.72
CA ALA A 315 9.10 -1.15 -16.37
C ALA A 315 8.23 -0.48 -17.46
N HIS A 316 8.68 -0.45 -18.72
CA HIS A 316 7.89 0.05 -19.84
C HIS A 316 6.57 -0.69 -20.06
N ARG A 317 5.52 0.08 -20.38
CA ARG A 317 4.29 -0.41 -20.99
C ARG A 317 3.60 0.74 -21.74
N TRP A 318 3.16 0.49 -22.97
CA TRP A 318 2.47 1.47 -23.83
C TRP A 318 3.30 2.74 -24.08
N ASP A 319 2.90 3.88 -23.49
CA ASP A 319 3.53 5.18 -23.56
C ASP A 319 4.38 5.53 -22.32
N TYR A 320 4.45 4.63 -21.33
CA TYR A 320 5.37 4.74 -20.19
C TYR A 320 6.72 4.10 -20.55
N TYR A 321 7.81 4.85 -20.42
CA TYR A 321 9.18 4.43 -20.73
C TYR A 321 10.15 4.73 -19.58
N GLY A 322 11.11 3.83 -19.36
CA GLY A 322 12.17 3.98 -18.36
C GLY A 322 12.11 2.96 -17.23
N ASP A 323 13.13 3.04 -16.37
CA ASP A 323 13.27 2.22 -15.16
C ASP A 323 12.12 2.46 -14.18
N THR A 324 11.84 1.46 -13.34
CA THR A 324 11.06 1.67 -12.11
C THR A 324 11.97 1.52 -10.90
N ARG A 325 12.04 2.54 -10.05
CA ARG A 325 12.97 2.55 -8.91
C ARG A 325 12.42 3.17 -7.64
N ASN A 326 12.98 2.73 -6.50
CA ASN A 326 12.67 3.27 -5.17
C ASN A 326 11.16 3.12 -4.82
N VAL A 327 10.62 1.91 -4.99
CA VAL A 327 9.22 1.61 -4.64
C VAL A 327 9.17 0.96 -3.26
N THR A 328 8.44 1.56 -2.32
CA THR A 328 8.21 1.00 -0.98
C THR A 328 6.73 0.68 -0.77
N VAL A 329 6.43 -0.58 -0.46
CA VAL A 329 5.10 -1.06 -0.07
C VAL A 329 5.16 -1.51 1.38
N ARG A 330 4.34 -0.93 2.28
CA ARG A 330 4.38 -1.31 3.69
C ARG A 330 3.04 -1.30 4.44
N ASN A 331 2.96 -2.08 5.52
CA ASN A 331 1.80 -2.10 6.42
C ASN A 331 0.48 -2.44 5.68
N SER A 332 0.53 -3.39 4.73
CA SER A 332 -0.55 -3.59 3.75
C SER A 332 -1.03 -5.03 3.71
N ILE A 333 -2.29 -5.21 3.30
CA ILE A 333 -2.99 -6.49 3.27
C ILE A 333 -3.40 -6.81 1.83
N LEU A 334 -3.06 -8.02 1.37
CA LEU A 334 -3.21 -8.45 -0.02
C LEU A 334 -4.01 -9.76 -0.11
N TRP A 335 -5.04 -9.76 -0.96
CA TRP A 335 -5.94 -10.89 -1.21
C TRP A 335 -6.17 -10.99 -2.72
N ALA A 336 -5.41 -11.85 -3.40
CA ALA A 336 -5.58 -12.08 -4.82
C ALA A 336 -6.67 -13.16 -5.06
N ASP A 337 -7.85 -12.72 -5.50
CA ASP A 337 -8.96 -13.60 -5.89
C ASP A 337 -8.73 -14.27 -7.27
N VAL A 338 -7.85 -13.67 -8.09
CA VAL A 338 -7.19 -14.19 -9.30
C VAL A 338 -5.75 -13.62 -9.31
N ALA A 339 -4.80 -14.26 -10.00
CA ALA A 339 -3.42 -13.79 -10.15
C ALA A 339 -2.69 -13.56 -8.81
N HIS A 340 -1.85 -12.52 -8.72
CA HIS A 340 -0.80 -12.41 -7.71
C HIS A 340 -1.14 -11.40 -6.59
N PRO A 341 -0.80 -11.69 -5.32
CA PRO A 341 -0.67 -10.66 -4.29
C PRO A 341 0.41 -9.63 -4.68
N VAL A 342 1.55 -10.10 -5.17
CA VAL A 342 2.64 -9.26 -5.69
C VAL A 342 3.22 -9.86 -6.98
N ASN A 343 3.27 -9.06 -8.04
CA ASN A 343 3.94 -9.39 -9.30
C ASN A 343 4.98 -8.30 -9.64
N MET A 344 6.12 -8.70 -10.19
CA MET A 344 7.19 -7.80 -10.61
C MET A 344 7.81 -8.28 -11.93
N GLY A 345 8.09 -7.36 -12.87
CA GLY A 345 8.69 -7.70 -14.16
C GLY A 345 7.65 -7.89 -15.26
N THR A 346 7.76 -8.94 -16.07
CA THR A 346 6.97 -9.22 -17.29
C THR A 346 7.15 -8.21 -18.43
N HIS A 347 6.86 -6.93 -18.19
CA HIS A 347 6.87 -5.86 -19.19
C HIS A 347 8.09 -4.95 -19.08
N GLY A 348 8.63 -4.55 -20.23
CA GLY A 348 9.81 -3.71 -20.38
C GLY A 348 10.09 -3.39 -21.84
N ASN A 349 11.23 -2.76 -22.12
CA ASN A 349 11.64 -2.36 -23.46
C ASN A 349 12.88 -3.14 -23.95
N PRO A 350 12.77 -4.08 -24.92
CA PRO A 350 13.91 -4.83 -25.44
C PRO A 350 14.91 -3.98 -26.24
N GLU A 351 14.46 -2.90 -26.91
CA GLU A 351 15.32 -2.00 -27.68
C GLU A 351 16.17 -1.11 -26.76
N LYS A 352 15.67 -0.82 -25.56
CA LYS A 352 16.35 -0.05 -24.51
C LYS A 352 16.15 -0.73 -23.15
N PRO A 353 16.88 -1.83 -22.85
CA PRO A 353 16.63 -2.67 -21.68
C PRO A 353 16.65 -1.93 -20.32
N GLU A 354 15.50 -1.89 -19.67
CA GLU A 354 15.25 -1.18 -18.42
C GLU A 354 15.56 -2.02 -17.17
N VAL A 355 15.60 -1.36 -16.02
CA VAL A 355 15.80 -1.96 -14.70
C VAL A 355 14.61 -1.68 -13.78
N ILE A 356 14.24 -2.67 -12.96
CA ILE A 356 13.33 -2.52 -11.82
C ILE A 356 14.19 -2.71 -10.56
N GLU A 357 14.41 -1.64 -9.77
CA GLU A 357 15.37 -1.67 -8.66
C GLU A 357 14.97 -0.94 -7.38
N ASN A 358 15.64 -1.30 -6.28
CA ASN A 358 15.43 -0.70 -4.95
C ASN A 358 13.98 -0.82 -4.48
N ILE A 359 13.45 -2.05 -4.53
CA ILE A 359 12.06 -2.35 -4.18
C ILE A 359 11.99 -2.89 -2.75
N VAL A 360 11.12 -2.34 -1.91
CA VAL A 360 10.99 -2.72 -0.49
C VAL A 360 9.54 -3.08 -0.17
N PHE A 361 9.30 -4.33 0.18
CA PHE A 361 8.07 -4.80 0.83
C PHE A 361 8.34 -4.99 2.32
N SER A 362 7.56 -4.35 3.19
CA SER A 362 7.79 -4.41 4.65
C SER A 362 6.47 -4.49 5.43
N ASN A 363 6.31 -5.47 6.32
CA ASN A 363 5.06 -5.63 7.09
C ASN A 363 3.83 -5.85 6.16
N ILE A 364 3.88 -6.91 5.34
CA ILE A 364 2.79 -7.32 4.43
C ILE A 364 2.09 -8.58 4.94
N ASP A 365 0.76 -8.55 4.99
CA ASP A 365 -0.07 -9.73 5.27
C ASP A 365 -0.77 -10.21 3.99
N VAL A 366 -0.43 -11.41 3.53
CA VAL A 366 -1.08 -12.05 2.38
C VAL A 366 -2.17 -12.99 2.90
N LEU A 367 -3.42 -12.64 2.64
CA LEU A 367 -4.60 -13.41 3.08
C LEU A 367 -5.01 -14.48 2.08
N ASP A 368 -4.72 -14.28 0.79
CA ASP A 368 -5.04 -15.28 -0.23
C ASP A 368 -4.28 -15.06 -1.54
N HIS A 369 -4.16 -16.13 -2.30
CA HIS A 369 -3.57 -16.23 -3.63
C HIS A 369 -4.27 -17.37 -4.39
N ARG A 370 -4.73 -17.06 -5.60
CA ARG A 370 -5.42 -18.04 -6.45
C ARG A 370 -5.05 -17.89 -7.92
N GLU A 371 -3.89 -18.41 -8.31
CA GLU A 371 -3.45 -18.43 -9.70
C GLU A 371 -3.29 -19.86 -10.27
N PRO A 372 -4.20 -20.33 -11.15
CA PRO A 372 -4.10 -21.66 -11.76
C PRO A 372 -2.91 -21.85 -12.71
N GLN A 373 -2.41 -20.79 -13.36
CA GLN A 373 -1.36 -20.84 -14.37
C GLN A 373 0.02 -20.99 -13.72
N VAL A 374 0.55 -22.22 -13.63
CA VAL A 374 1.81 -22.59 -12.95
C VAL A 374 3.01 -21.66 -13.23
N LEU A 375 3.15 -21.12 -14.45
CA LEU A 375 4.25 -20.20 -14.77
C LEU A 375 4.14 -18.84 -14.05
N TYR A 376 2.92 -18.40 -13.75
CA TYR A 376 2.56 -17.13 -13.13
C TYR A 376 2.01 -17.33 -11.70
N GLN A 377 2.43 -18.39 -10.99
CA GLN A 377 2.10 -18.52 -9.57
C GLN A 377 3.08 -17.70 -8.73
N GLY A 378 2.72 -17.41 -7.48
CA GLY A 378 3.57 -16.74 -6.49
C GLY A 378 2.81 -15.71 -5.65
N CYS A 379 2.89 -15.83 -4.33
CA CYS A 379 2.51 -14.74 -3.41
C CYS A 379 3.43 -13.53 -3.62
N PHE A 380 4.73 -13.80 -3.83
CA PHE A 380 5.69 -12.87 -4.42
C PHE A 380 6.24 -13.49 -5.71
N ALA A 381 5.82 -12.95 -6.84
CA ALA A 381 6.30 -13.34 -8.17
C ALA A 381 7.25 -12.28 -8.74
N MET A 382 8.35 -12.74 -9.34
CA MET A 382 9.33 -11.95 -10.07
C MET A 382 9.59 -12.63 -11.41
N ASN A 383 9.14 -12.02 -12.50
CA ASN A 383 8.91 -12.67 -13.79
C ASN A 383 9.60 -11.90 -14.93
N THR A 384 10.93 -11.71 -14.90
CA THR A 384 11.60 -10.78 -15.83
C THR A 384 11.45 -11.17 -17.31
N GLY A 385 11.13 -10.19 -18.14
CA GLY A 385 10.78 -10.32 -19.56
C GLY A 385 11.08 -9.02 -20.31
N ASP A 386 10.99 -9.03 -21.63
CA ASP A 386 11.29 -7.86 -22.50
C ASP A 386 12.68 -7.24 -22.20
N SER A 387 13.67 -8.12 -21.93
CA SER A 387 15.02 -7.75 -21.52
C SER A 387 15.14 -6.92 -20.22
N ASN A 388 14.08 -6.78 -19.42
CA ASN A 388 14.17 -6.09 -18.12
C ASN A 388 15.04 -6.88 -17.12
N LEU A 389 15.58 -6.17 -16.11
CA LEU A 389 16.37 -6.71 -14.99
C LEU A 389 15.67 -6.34 -13.69
N ILE A 390 15.43 -7.29 -12.79
CA ILE A 390 14.99 -6.99 -11.41
C ILE A 390 16.21 -7.08 -10.49
N ARG A 391 16.44 -6.07 -9.66
CA ARG A 391 17.53 -6.11 -8.68
C ARG A 391 17.31 -5.36 -7.37
N ASN A 392 18.08 -5.70 -6.35
CA ASN A 392 18.05 -5.05 -5.02
C ASN A 392 16.62 -4.98 -4.46
N VAL A 393 16.01 -6.17 -4.28
CA VAL A 393 14.65 -6.30 -3.75
C VAL A 393 14.70 -6.81 -2.32
N ARG A 394 14.01 -6.12 -1.41
CA ARG A 394 13.90 -6.49 0.01
C ARG A 394 12.45 -6.82 0.33
N ILE A 395 12.19 -8.07 0.68
CA ILE A 395 10.90 -8.55 1.18
C ILE A 395 11.10 -8.88 2.64
N GLN A 396 10.62 -8.03 3.55
CA GLN A 396 10.88 -8.19 4.97
C GLN A 396 9.62 -8.17 5.83
N ASP A 397 9.64 -8.95 6.90
CA ASP A 397 8.58 -9.02 7.89
C ASP A 397 7.24 -9.28 7.18
N VAL A 398 7.06 -10.48 6.61
CA VAL A 398 5.89 -10.88 5.81
C VAL A 398 5.22 -12.10 6.44
N ARG A 399 3.89 -12.11 6.51
CA ARG A 399 3.12 -13.31 6.86
C ARG A 399 2.17 -13.66 5.72
N VAL A 400 2.22 -14.91 5.30
CA VAL A 400 1.36 -15.50 4.29
C VAL A 400 0.50 -16.54 5.00
N GLU A 401 -0.80 -16.29 5.03
CA GLU A 401 -1.77 -17.26 5.55
C GLU A 401 -2.10 -18.32 4.48
N ASP A 402 -2.82 -19.36 4.87
CA ASP A 402 -3.17 -20.45 3.96
C ASP A 402 -4.12 -20.01 2.83
N PHE A 403 -3.61 -20.05 1.60
CA PHE A 403 -4.26 -19.57 0.39
C PHE A 403 -4.86 -20.69 -0.48
N ARG A 404 -5.69 -20.34 -1.46
CA ARG A 404 -6.43 -21.34 -2.27
C ARG A 404 -5.61 -22.11 -3.29
N TRP A 405 -4.77 -21.44 -4.09
CA TRP A 405 -4.06 -22.08 -5.20
C TRP A 405 -2.87 -21.24 -5.64
N GLY A 406 -1.65 -21.76 -5.51
CA GLY A 406 -0.47 -21.11 -6.10
C GLY A 406 0.81 -21.41 -5.36
N GLN A 407 1.81 -20.54 -5.49
CA GLN A 407 3.14 -20.72 -4.90
C GLN A 407 3.40 -19.68 -3.82
N LEU A 408 4.33 -19.97 -2.90
CA LEU A 408 4.79 -18.96 -1.95
C LEU A 408 5.71 -17.96 -2.66
N ILE A 409 6.72 -18.47 -3.39
CA ILE A 409 7.71 -17.69 -4.14
C ILE A 409 7.80 -18.21 -5.57
N ASN A 410 7.89 -17.30 -6.54
CA ASN A 410 8.28 -17.60 -7.91
C ASN A 410 9.26 -16.52 -8.40
N MET A 411 10.49 -16.92 -8.74
CA MET A 411 11.49 -16.06 -9.33
C MET A 411 11.93 -16.70 -10.64
N ARG A 412 11.59 -16.08 -11.77
CA ARG A 412 11.76 -16.67 -13.09
C ARG A 412 12.20 -15.62 -14.10
N VAL A 413 13.21 -15.95 -14.88
CA VAL A 413 13.45 -15.29 -16.16
C VAL A 413 12.55 -15.94 -17.22
N MET A 414 11.63 -15.15 -17.80
CA MET A 414 10.57 -15.62 -18.68
C MET A 414 10.79 -15.23 -20.15
N ALA A 415 10.82 -16.22 -21.05
CA ALA A 415 10.35 -16.04 -22.42
C ALA A 415 8.91 -16.58 -22.51
N ASN A 416 7.93 -15.75 -22.84
CA ASN A 416 6.51 -16.13 -22.87
C ASN A 416 5.73 -15.34 -23.96
N ARG A 417 4.40 -15.48 -24.03
CA ARG A 417 3.56 -14.80 -25.04
C ARG A 417 3.30 -13.31 -24.79
N TYR A 418 3.67 -12.80 -23.63
CA TYR A 418 3.44 -11.42 -23.18
C TYR A 418 4.68 -10.54 -23.28
N ASN A 419 5.84 -11.15 -23.58
CA ASN A 419 7.09 -10.48 -23.88
C ASN A 419 7.64 -10.94 -25.24
N SER A 420 8.60 -10.18 -25.74
CA SER A 420 9.26 -10.35 -27.03
C SER A 420 10.71 -10.85 -26.89
N SER A 421 11.25 -10.81 -25.68
CA SER A 421 12.55 -11.39 -25.30
C SER A 421 12.52 -11.87 -23.84
N PRO A 422 13.37 -12.84 -23.45
CA PRO A 422 13.60 -13.13 -22.04
C PRO A 422 14.23 -11.94 -21.31
N GLY A 423 13.92 -11.79 -20.02
CA GLY A 423 14.59 -10.84 -19.14
C GLY A 423 16.10 -11.07 -19.04
N ARG A 424 16.83 -10.09 -18.49
CA ARG A 424 18.29 -10.17 -18.29
C ARG A 424 18.70 -10.95 -17.06
N GLY A 425 17.83 -11.10 -16.06
CA GLY A 425 18.12 -11.81 -14.82
C GLY A 425 17.35 -11.27 -13.63
N ILE A 426 17.53 -11.90 -12.48
CA ILE A 426 17.08 -11.42 -11.17
C ILE A 426 18.29 -11.47 -10.23
N GLU A 427 18.65 -10.36 -9.58
CA GLU A 427 19.84 -10.30 -8.72
C GLU A 427 19.57 -9.58 -7.38
N ASP A 428 20.36 -9.92 -6.35
CA ASP A 428 20.32 -9.27 -5.02
C ASP A 428 18.92 -9.20 -4.39
N VAL A 429 18.28 -10.36 -4.21
CA VAL A 429 16.98 -10.47 -3.54
C VAL A 429 17.14 -10.94 -2.09
N TYR A 430 16.63 -10.15 -1.16
CA TYR A 430 16.69 -10.42 0.27
C TYR A 430 15.29 -10.63 0.87
N VAL A 431 15.04 -11.84 1.35
CA VAL A 431 13.80 -12.20 2.03
C VAL A 431 14.10 -12.40 3.52
N ARG A 432 13.59 -11.52 4.41
CA ARG A 432 13.87 -11.56 5.85
C ARG A 432 12.57 -11.70 6.65
N ASN A 433 12.50 -12.64 7.60
CA ASN A 433 11.29 -12.84 8.43
C ASN A 433 10.01 -13.05 7.59
N LEU A 434 10.07 -13.93 6.58
CA LEU A 434 8.88 -14.38 5.85
C LEU A 434 8.34 -15.64 6.51
N LYS A 435 7.05 -15.63 6.88
CA LYS A 435 6.34 -16.78 7.45
C LYS A 435 5.23 -17.24 6.51
N TYR A 436 5.11 -18.54 6.30
CA TYR A 436 3.93 -19.18 5.71
C TYR A 436 3.30 -20.14 6.71
N ASP A 437 2.02 -19.94 7.02
CA ASP A 437 1.20 -20.83 7.85
C ASP A 437 0.06 -21.39 7.00
N GLY A 438 0.27 -22.57 6.41
CA GLY A 438 -0.70 -23.20 5.52
C GLY A 438 -0.26 -24.54 4.93
N THR A 439 -1.16 -25.15 4.16
CA THR A 439 -1.04 -26.53 3.63
C THR A 439 -1.29 -26.63 2.13
N ARG A 440 -1.64 -25.54 1.45
CA ARG A 440 -2.07 -25.50 0.04
C ARG A 440 -1.05 -24.89 -0.94
N ALA A 441 0.15 -24.53 -0.47
CA ALA A 441 1.22 -24.06 -1.36
C ALA A 441 1.70 -25.17 -2.31
N ASN A 442 1.66 -24.87 -3.62
CA ASN A 442 2.37 -25.61 -4.64
C ASN A 442 3.89 -25.38 -4.53
N MET A 443 4.64 -26.23 -5.20
CA MET A 443 6.10 -26.17 -5.28
C MET A 443 6.58 -24.79 -5.77
N SER A 444 7.35 -24.07 -4.94
CA SER A 444 7.90 -22.74 -5.29
C SER A 444 9.00 -22.87 -6.34
N LEU A 445 9.28 -21.80 -7.10
CA LEU A 445 10.22 -21.83 -8.22
C LEU A 445 11.30 -20.74 -8.12
N ILE A 446 12.55 -21.10 -8.37
CA ILE A 446 13.65 -20.15 -8.66
C ILE A 446 14.38 -20.64 -9.91
N VAL A 447 14.26 -19.93 -11.03
CA VAL A 447 14.66 -20.42 -12.37
C VAL A 447 15.30 -19.30 -13.20
N GLY A 448 16.61 -19.41 -13.43
CA GLY A 448 17.31 -18.65 -14.47
C GLY A 448 17.04 -19.24 -15.85
N TYR A 449 17.10 -18.43 -16.91
CA TYR A 449 16.75 -18.88 -18.27
C TYR A 449 17.91 -19.59 -18.97
N ASP A 450 19.12 -19.04 -18.85
CA ASP A 450 20.37 -19.61 -19.36
C ASP A 450 21.56 -19.12 -18.49
N ALA A 451 22.79 -19.44 -18.89
CA ALA A 451 24.00 -19.06 -18.16
C ALA A 451 24.25 -17.53 -18.09
N ASP A 452 23.76 -16.79 -19.09
CA ASP A 452 23.87 -15.33 -19.25
C ASP A 452 22.68 -14.58 -18.63
N ARG A 453 21.58 -15.30 -18.38
CA ARG A 453 20.34 -14.81 -17.76
C ARG A 453 20.02 -15.54 -16.44
N PRO A 454 20.90 -15.46 -15.44
CA PRO A 454 20.77 -16.20 -14.19
C PRO A 454 19.75 -15.57 -13.22
N VAL A 455 19.46 -16.31 -12.15
CA VAL A 455 19.00 -15.72 -10.88
C VAL A 455 20.17 -15.77 -9.91
N THR A 456 20.54 -14.66 -9.27
CA THR A 456 21.74 -14.57 -8.42
C THR A 456 21.47 -13.93 -7.06
N ASN A 457 22.27 -14.29 -6.06
CA ASN A 457 22.34 -13.65 -4.75
C ASN A 457 20.98 -13.58 -4.02
N VAL A 458 20.18 -14.65 -4.09
CA VAL A 458 18.93 -14.76 -3.34
C VAL A 458 19.24 -15.25 -1.92
N THR A 459 18.93 -14.43 -0.91
CA THR A 459 19.12 -14.79 0.51
C THR A 459 17.79 -14.80 1.23
N PHE A 460 17.39 -15.98 1.74
CA PHE A 460 16.33 -16.11 2.74
C PHE A 460 16.97 -16.08 4.13
N GLN A 461 16.48 -15.21 5.02
CA GLN A 461 16.85 -15.19 6.43
C GLN A 461 15.59 -15.29 7.29
N ASN A 462 15.58 -16.24 8.22
CA ASN A 462 14.45 -16.53 9.09
C ASN A 462 13.15 -16.76 8.29
N LEU A 463 13.25 -17.54 7.21
CA LEU A 463 12.11 -18.10 6.50
C LEU A 463 11.49 -19.18 7.39
N ALA A 464 10.19 -19.10 7.66
CA ALA A 464 9.49 -20.05 8.51
C ALA A 464 8.27 -20.66 7.78
N ILE A 465 8.20 -21.98 7.72
CA ILE A 465 7.10 -22.74 7.12
C ILE A 465 6.43 -23.57 8.21
N ASN A 466 5.17 -23.27 8.53
CA ASN A 466 4.40 -23.95 9.58
C ASN A 466 5.18 -24.08 10.92
N GLY A 467 5.82 -22.98 11.33
CA GLY A 467 6.66 -22.92 12.54
C GLY A 467 8.08 -23.49 12.41
N THR A 468 8.42 -24.18 11.31
CA THR A 468 9.78 -24.69 11.06
C THR A 468 10.63 -23.62 10.39
N VAL A 469 11.72 -23.18 11.03
CA VAL A 469 12.71 -22.29 10.40
C VAL A 469 13.54 -23.05 9.39
N ILE A 470 13.68 -22.48 8.19
CA ILE A 470 14.39 -23.04 7.06
C ILE A 470 15.77 -22.39 6.98
N ALA A 471 16.81 -23.19 7.22
CA ALA A 471 18.20 -22.73 7.23
C ALA A 471 19.15 -23.82 6.74
N ASP A 472 20.28 -23.42 6.17
CA ASP A 472 21.34 -24.33 5.74
C ASP A 472 21.91 -25.12 6.94
N THR A 473 21.88 -24.50 8.13
CA THR A 473 22.22 -25.06 9.45
C THR A 473 21.19 -26.04 10.02
N MET A 474 19.97 -26.14 9.48
CA MET A 474 18.91 -26.99 10.03
C MET A 474 19.22 -28.49 9.88
N GLN A 475 18.75 -29.30 10.83
CA GLN A 475 18.82 -30.76 10.72
C GLN A 475 17.96 -31.27 9.55
N LYS A 476 18.60 -31.94 8.59
CA LYS A 476 17.98 -32.58 7.42
C LYS A 476 18.81 -33.81 6.97
N PRO A 477 18.26 -34.74 6.18
CA PRO A 477 19.04 -35.83 5.58
C PRO A 477 20.23 -35.30 4.78
N ARG A 478 21.37 -35.99 4.80
CA ARG A 478 22.63 -35.49 4.20
C ARG A 478 22.60 -35.38 2.67
N TRP A 479 21.59 -35.96 2.03
CA TRP A 479 21.35 -35.92 0.58
C TRP A 479 20.20 -34.98 0.19
N TYR A 480 19.62 -34.24 1.14
CA TYR A 480 18.61 -33.21 0.87
C TYR A 480 19.28 -31.83 0.79
N LEU A 481 18.81 -31.02 -0.16
CA LEU A 481 19.11 -29.59 -0.25
C LEU A 481 18.19 -28.83 0.71
N THR A 482 18.55 -27.60 1.10
CA THR A 482 17.70 -26.82 2.02
C THR A 482 16.37 -26.43 1.37
N GLN A 483 16.34 -26.19 0.06
CA GLN A 483 15.10 -25.89 -0.68
C GLN A 483 14.08 -27.05 -0.71
N ASP A 484 14.51 -28.30 -0.46
CA ASP A 484 13.61 -29.46 -0.38
C ASP A 484 12.66 -29.36 0.84
N MET A 485 13.02 -28.55 1.84
CA MET A 485 12.23 -28.31 3.04
C MET A 485 11.14 -27.23 2.84
N VAL A 486 11.10 -26.58 1.68
CA VAL A 486 10.10 -25.54 1.27
C VAL A 486 9.46 -25.92 -0.07
N PRO A 487 9.30 -27.23 -0.35
CA PRO A 487 9.18 -27.81 -1.69
C PRO A 487 9.44 -26.85 -2.84
N MET A 488 10.71 -26.63 -3.19
CA MET A 488 11.10 -25.60 -4.15
C MET A 488 12.03 -26.16 -5.23
N PHE A 489 11.67 -25.94 -6.50
CA PHE A 489 12.54 -26.26 -7.62
C PHE A 489 13.48 -25.10 -7.92
N VAL A 490 14.77 -25.42 -8.01
CA VAL A 490 15.88 -24.49 -8.26
C VAL A 490 16.71 -25.07 -9.39
N ASN A 491 16.89 -24.33 -10.50
CA ASN A 491 17.63 -24.83 -11.66
C ASN A 491 19.14 -24.46 -11.65
N GLU A 492 19.88 -25.01 -12.60
CA GLU A 492 21.34 -24.87 -12.76
C GLU A 492 21.81 -23.43 -13.07
N HIS A 493 20.88 -22.53 -13.36
CA HIS A 493 21.15 -21.11 -13.63
C HIS A 493 20.92 -20.21 -12.41
N VAL A 494 20.62 -20.79 -11.24
CA VAL A 494 20.56 -20.08 -9.96
C VAL A 494 21.92 -20.13 -9.26
N LYS A 495 22.43 -18.97 -8.82
CA LYS A 495 23.74 -18.83 -8.17
C LYS A 495 23.60 -18.13 -6.82
N ASN A 496 24.37 -18.57 -5.81
CA ASN A 496 24.42 -17.97 -4.47
C ASN A 496 23.06 -17.90 -3.74
N LEU A 497 22.20 -18.92 -3.93
CA LEU A 497 21.01 -19.11 -3.09
C LEU A 497 21.43 -19.51 -1.66
N ARG A 498 20.89 -18.85 -0.64
CA ARG A 498 21.23 -19.04 0.79
C ARG A 498 20.00 -19.10 1.66
N PHE A 499 20.01 -19.97 2.67
CA PHE A 499 18.98 -20.05 3.71
C PHE A 499 19.62 -19.89 5.10
N LEU A 500 19.27 -18.83 5.80
CA LEU A 500 19.87 -18.43 7.07
C LEU A 500 18.84 -18.47 8.18
N ASP A 501 19.25 -18.88 9.38
CA ASP A 501 18.48 -18.60 10.59
C ASP A 501 18.63 -17.11 11.02
N ALA A 502 17.91 -16.70 12.05
CA ALA A 502 17.91 -15.31 12.52
C ALA A 502 19.24 -14.85 13.16
N ALA A 503 20.12 -15.78 13.56
CA ALA A 503 21.40 -15.46 14.20
C ALA A 503 22.57 -15.45 13.20
N ALA A 504 22.46 -16.19 12.09
CA ALA A 504 23.49 -16.25 11.06
C ALA A 504 23.72 -14.90 10.36
N PRO A 505 24.97 -14.46 10.14
CA PRO A 505 25.28 -13.19 9.49
C PRO A 505 24.85 -13.20 8.01
N ALA A 506 24.04 -12.20 7.63
CA ALA A 506 23.55 -12.07 6.26
C ALA A 506 24.63 -11.56 5.29
N ALA A 507 25.40 -10.55 5.68
CA ALA A 507 26.39 -9.89 4.83
C ALA A 507 27.84 -10.29 5.12
N THR A 508 28.68 -10.22 4.10
CA THR A 508 30.14 -10.51 4.14
C THR A 508 31.00 -9.26 3.94
N VAL A 509 30.41 -8.14 3.51
CA VAL A 509 31.05 -6.82 3.35
C VAL A 509 30.15 -5.74 3.96
N ALA A 510 30.70 -4.58 4.32
CA ALA A 510 29.90 -3.45 4.78
C ALA A 510 29.06 -2.85 3.63
N PRO A 511 27.94 -2.15 3.91
CA PRO A 511 27.10 -1.55 2.89
C PRO A 511 27.81 -0.45 2.09
N GLN A 512 27.28 -0.11 0.92
CA GLN A 512 27.57 1.17 0.24
C GLN A 512 26.25 1.85 -0.11
N ILE A 513 26.09 3.14 0.24
CA ILE A 513 24.85 3.90 -0.02
C ILE A 513 24.82 4.38 -1.48
N THR A 514 23.91 3.79 -2.25
CA THR A 514 23.73 4.01 -3.69
C THR A 514 22.68 5.08 -4.01
N SER A 515 21.78 5.43 -3.09
CA SER A 515 20.79 6.49 -3.32
C SER A 515 21.45 7.85 -3.65
N PRO A 516 20.76 8.75 -4.40
CA PRO A 516 21.30 10.08 -4.72
C PRO A 516 21.72 10.88 -3.48
N GLY A 517 22.75 11.72 -3.64
CA GLY A 517 23.20 12.65 -2.59
C GLY A 517 22.35 13.92 -2.47
N GLU A 518 21.27 14.03 -3.25
CA GLU A 518 20.39 15.20 -3.30
C GLU A 518 18.92 14.73 -3.42
N ALA A 519 18.01 15.44 -2.76
CA ALA A 519 16.58 15.26 -2.91
C ALA A 519 15.84 16.60 -2.84
N ALA A 520 14.77 16.72 -3.61
CA ALA A 520 13.90 17.90 -3.63
C ALA A 520 12.53 17.55 -3.02
N ALA A 521 12.09 18.36 -2.07
CA ALA A 521 10.80 18.27 -1.42
C ALA A 521 10.06 19.62 -1.52
N THR A 522 8.76 19.63 -1.27
CA THR A 522 7.98 20.87 -1.16
C THR A 522 7.43 20.99 0.25
N ALA A 523 7.50 22.17 0.86
CA ALA A 523 6.95 22.37 2.20
C ALA A 523 5.44 22.08 2.24
N ARG A 524 4.96 21.50 3.34
CA ARG A 524 3.55 21.13 3.60
C ARG A 524 2.95 20.10 2.63
N GLN A 525 3.76 19.44 1.83
CA GLN A 525 3.35 18.34 0.95
C GLN A 525 4.08 17.06 1.34
N VAL A 526 3.57 15.91 0.92
CA VAL A 526 4.24 14.64 1.18
C VAL A 526 5.59 14.55 0.48
N PHE A 527 6.51 13.85 1.13
CA PHE A 527 7.81 13.54 0.57
C PHE A 527 8.20 12.13 0.97
N ASN A 528 8.82 11.39 0.06
CA ASN A 528 9.43 10.10 0.33
C ASN A 528 10.80 9.99 -0.37
N HIS A 529 11.78 9.37 0.29
CA HIS A 529 13.11 9.11 -0.27
C HIS A 529 13.70 7.84 0.35
N LEU A 530 14.03 6.85 -0.47
CA LEU A 530 14.60 5.59 0.00
C LEU A 530 16.13 5.67 0.08
N ILE A 531 16.69 5.37 1.26
CA ILE A 531 18.13 5.13 1.42
C ILE A 531 18.45 3.75 0.82
N ALA A 532 18.69 3.70 -0.49
CA ALA A 532 19.18 2.51 -1.17
C ALA A 532 20.66 2.25 -0.82
N ALA A 533 20.99 0.99 -0.50
CA ALA A 533 22.36 0.56 -0.21
C ALA A 533 22.59 -0.91 -0.58
N THR A 534 23.84 -1.27 -0.89
CA THR A 534 24.27 -2.64 -1.19
C THR A 534 24.46 -3.50 0.07
N ALA A 535 24.72 -4.79 -0.12
CA ALA A 535 25.17 -5.73 0.92
C ALA A 535 24.21 -5.89 2.11
N LEU A 536 22.92 -6.09 1.83
CA LEU A 536 21.90 -6.57 2.79
C LEU A 536 21.83 -5.71 4.08
N PRO A 537 21.57 -4.40 3.99
CA PRO A 537 21.42 -3.54 5.16
C PRO A 537 20.24 -3.99 6.04
N THR A 538 20.50 -4.08 7.34
CA THR A 538 19.52 -4.49 8.37
C THR A 538 18.98 -3.34 9.19
N SER A 539 19.67 -2.19 9.22
CA SER A 539 19.14 -0.97 9.84
C SER A 539 19.64 0.31 9.17
N PHE A 540 18.87 1.39 9.32
CA PHE A 540 19.13 2.70 8.73
C PHE A 540 19.02 3.83 9.77
N ASN A 541 19.67 4.95 9.48
CA ASN A 541 19.56 6.19 10.26
C ASN A 541 19.65 7.42 9.35
N ALA A 542 19.13 8.55 9.82
CA ALA A 542 19.19 9.83 9.13
C ALA A 542 19.16 10.97 10.16
N GLU A 543 20.24 11.74 10.23
CA GLU A 543 20.42 12.83 11.21
C GLU A 543 20.43 14.19 10.50
N GLY A 544 19.84 15.21 11.12
CA GLY A 544 19.68 16.54 10.50
C GLY A 544 18.46 16.68 9.58
N LEU A 545 17.51 15.73 9.62
CA LEU A 545 16.28 15.79 8.82
C LEU A 545 15.46 17.09 9.05
N PRO A 546 14.87 17.67 7.98
CA PRO A 546 13.87 18.74 8.10
C PRO A 546 12.73 18.37 9.05
N LYS A 547 12.25 19.32 9.87
CA LYS A 547 11.12 19.09 10.78
C LYS A 547 9.89 18.61 10.01
N GLY A 548 9.37 17.45 10.41
CA GLY A 548 8.23 16.78 9.79
C GLY A 548 8.60 15.59 8.89
N LEU A 549 9.89 15.34 8.66
CA LEU A 549 10.40 14.09 8.09
C LEU A 549 10.94 13.17 9.18
N THR A 550 10.80 11.86 8.98
CA THR A 550 11.38 10.81 9.82
C THR A 550 11.98 9.72 8.93
N VAL A 551 12.93 8.94 9.48
CA VAL A 551 13.43 7.72 8.82
C VAL A 551 12.86 6.49 9.51
N ASP A 552 12.33 5.58 8.70
CA ASP A 552 12.02 4.22 9.11
C ASP A 552 13.33 3.43 9.17
N LYS A 553 13.76 3.09 10.39
CA LYS A 553 15.03 2.41 10.66
C LYS A 553 15.10 1.00 10.06
N ASN A 554 13.96 0.37 9.75
CA ASN A 554 13.90 -0.97 9.20
C ASN A 554 13.89 -0.95 7.67
N THR A 555 13.19 -0.01 7.03
CA THR A 555 13.12 0.05 5.55
C THR A 555 14.20 0.94 4.94
N GLY A 556 14.65 1.98 5.64
CA GLY A 556 15.49 3.05 5.08
C GLY A 556 14.70 4.16 4.38
N LEU A 557 13.36 4.12 4.46
CA LEU A 557 12.51 5.16 3.90
C LEU A 557 12.52 6.41 4.80
N ILE A 558 13.02 7.52 4.26
CA ILE A 558 12.74 8.86 4.79
C ILE A 558 11.36 9.26 4.26
N SER A 559 10.42 9.60 5.14
CA SER A 559 9.07 9.99 4.75
C SER A 559 8.47 11.03 5.70
N GLY A 560 7.49 11.81 5.22
CA GLY A 560 6.72 12.73 6.05
C GLY A 560 6.25 13.96 5.29
N ILE A 561 6.05 15.06 6.02
CA ILE A 561 5.60 16.36 5.49
C ILE A 561 6.54 17.45 6.04
N PRO A 562 7.56 17.92 5.29
CA PRO A 562 8.50 18.92 5.77
C PRO A 562 7.82 20.28 5.90
N GLN A 563 8.06 21.00 6.98
CA GLN A 563 7.26 22.19 7.31
C GLN A 563 7.84 23.53 6.85
N VAL A 564 9.17 23.63 6.73
CA VAL A 564 9.88 24.91 6.56
C VAL A 564 10.80 24.83 5.33
N PRO A 565 10.62 25.70 4.32
CA PRO A 565 11.54 25.81 3.18
C PRO A 565 12.99 26.09 3.60
N GLY A 566 13.94 25.56 2.83
CA GLY A 566 15.37 25.68 3.10
C GLY A 566 16.18 24.48 2.62
N THR A 567 17.50 24.57 2.71
CA THR A 567 18.43 23.49 2.38
C THR A 567 18.97 22.86 3.66
N TYR A 568 18.87 21.54 3.77
CA TYR A 568 19.23 20.77 4.95
C TYR A 568 20.28 19.72 4.57
N THR A 569 21.41 19.71 5.27
CA THR A 569 22.44 18.67 5.14
C THR A 569 22.10 17.53 6.09
N VAL A 570 21.65 16.41 5.55
CA VAL A 570 21.26 15.20 6.29
C VAL A 570 22.40 14.18 6.20
N THR A 571 22.83 13.62 7.34
CA THR A 571 23.75 12.47 7.34
C THR A 571 22.91 11.20 7.35
N VAL A 572 22.88 10.47 6.23
CA VAL A 572 22.21 9.16 6.12
C VAL A 572 23.20 8.04 6.39
N ALA A 573 22.72 6.95 7.00
CA ALA A 573 23.52 5.77 7.30
C ALA A 573 22.78 4.47 6.99
N ALA A 574 23.52 3.46 6.56
CA ALA A 574 23.05 2.09 6.36
C ALA A 574 24.02 1.12 7.04
N THR A 575 23.48 0.16 7.81
CA THR A 575 24.26 -0.75 8.65
C THR A 575 23.85 -2.20 8.38
N ASN A 576 24.84 -3.10 8.39
CA ASN A 576 24.67 -4.55 8.43
C ASN A 576 25.57 -5.16 9.52
N ASN A 577 25.66 -6.49 9.57
CA ASN A 577 26.50 -7.21 10.54
C ASN A 577 28.02 -7.06 10.37
N VAL A 578 28.50 -6.36 9.34
CA VAL A 578 29.93 -6.12 9.06
C VAL A 578 30.34 -4.68 9.37
N GLY A 579 29.42 -3.72 9.18
CA GLY A 579 29.69 -2.33 9.52
C GLY A 579 28.60 -1.36 9.06
N THR A 580 28.89 -0.07 9.20
CA THR A 580 28.02 1.06 8.84
C THR A 580 28.69 1.91 7.76
N ALA A 581 27.94 2.23 6.70
CA ALA A 581 28.30 3.27 5.76
C ALA A 581 27.48 4.54 6.03
N THR A 582 28.09 5.70 5.77
CA THR A 582 27.46 7.02 5.91
C THR A 582 27.62 7.84 4.63
N LYS A 583 26.65 8.72 4.34
CA LYS A 583 26.67 9.61 3.17
C LYS A 583 25.94 10.92 3.52
N SER A 584 26.38 12.02 2.92
CA SER A 584 25.65 13.29 2.98
C SER A 584 24.53 13.29 1.94
N LEU A 585 23.33 13.69 2.37
CA LEU A 585 22.14 13.91 1.55
C LEU A 585 21.70 15.37 1.72
N THR A 586 21.73 16.14 0.65
CA THR A 586 21.19 17.51 0.63
C THR A 586 19.70 17.45 0.34
N VAL A 587 18.85 17.80 1.32
CA VAL A 587 17.41 17.93 1.13
C VAL A 587 17.06 19.41 0.93
N THR A 588 16.60 19.75 -0.27
CA THR A 588 16.12 21.10 -0.59
C THR A 588 14.59 21.11 -0.51
N VAL A 589 14.06 21.82 0.50
CA VAL A 589 12.63 22.03 0.70
C VAL A 589 12.23 23.35 0.02
N GLY A 590 11.50 23.27 -1.08
CA GLY A 590 10.94 24.41 -1.79
C GLY A 590 9.71 25.01 -1.09
N HIS A 591 9.34 26.22 -1.50
CA HIS A 591 8.06 26.82 -1.16
C HIS A 591 6.91 26.07 -1.88
N PRO A 592 5.69 26.01 -1.31
CA PRO A 592 4.51 25.65 -2.07
C PRO A 592 4.30 26.62 -3.25
N ALA A 593 3.72 26.13 -4.33
CA ALA A 593 3.32 26.92 -5.49
C ALA A 593 2.12 27.84 -5.20
#